data_AF-A0A519XY77-F1
#
_entry.id   AF-A0A519XY77-F1
#
_cell.length_a   1.000
_cell.length_b   1.000
_cell.length_c   1.000
_cell.angle_alpha   90.00
_cell.angle_beta   90.00
_cell.angle_gamma   90.00
#
_symmetry.space_group_name_H-M   'P 1'
#
loop_
_entity.id
_entity.type
_entity.pdbx_description
1 polymer ?
#
loop_
_entity_poly.entity_id
_entity_poly.type
_entity_poly.pdbx_seq_one_letter_code
_entity_poly.pdbx_strand_id
1 'polypeptide(L)'
;MALQFDLVVIGSGPGGYVAAIRASQLGLKVGVIERESLGGICLNWGCIPTKALLKTAQVYEYLQHAQDYGLTVKEAGFDFEAVIKRSRGVADGMSKGINFLFKKNKIETVVGTGKLLAPGKVEVTKPDGTKETVEAKSIILATGTRARQLPNLPIDDKKIIGYRKAMTPTTLPKRMVVVGSGAIGVEFAYFYRTMGTEVTIVEYLPRIVPVEDEEVSRQMEKSYRKLGINILTSAEVTKVDT
;
A
#
# COMPACT_ATOMS: atom_id res chain seq x y z
N MET A 1 -32.57 -2.31 16.79
CA MET A 1 -33.08 -1.44 15.70
C MET A 1 -32.01 -1.37 14.63
N ALA A 2 -32.36 -1.45 13.34
CA ALA A 2 -31.38 -1.30 12.27
C ALA A 2 -30.83 0.14 12.26
N LEU A 3 -29.52 0.30 12.07
CA LEU A 3 -28.92 1.61 11.84
C LEU A 3 -29.43 2.13 10.50
N GLN A 4 -30.03 3.32 10.49
CA GLN A 4 -30.55 3.95 9.27
C GLN A 4 -29.70 5.16 8.88
N PHE A 5 -29.31 5.21 7.62
CA PHE A 5 -28.52 6.27 7.01
C PHE A 5 -29.16 6.76 5.71
N ASP A 6 -28.81 7.96 5.27
CA ASP A 6 -29.10 8.38 3.90
C ASP A 6 -28.11 7.73 2.93
N LEU A 7 -26.83 7.61 3.35
CA LEU A 7 -25.77 6.97 2.58
C LEU A 7 -24.94 6.03 3.46
N VAL A 8 -24.67 4.83 2.95
CA VAL A 8 -23.64 3.95 3.49
C VAL A 8 -22.51 3.76 2.47
N VAL A 9 -21.28 3.88 2.93
CA VAL A 9 -20.08 3.56 2.14
C VAL A 9 -19.45 2.28 2.68
N ILE A 10 -19.25 1.27 1.81
CA ILE A 10 -18.57 0.03 2.16
C ILE A 10 -17.09 0.14 1.77
N GLY A 11 -16.21 0.28 2.76
CA GLY A 11 -14.78 0.48 2.60
C GLY A 11 -14.36 1.94 2.81
N SER A 12 -13.27 2.14 3.55
CA SER A 12 -12.77 3.46 3.94
C SER A 12 -11.45 3.83 3.26
N GLY A 13 -11.16 3.28 2.08
CA GLY A 13 -10.05 3.74 1.25
C GLY A 13 -10.25 5.18 0.74
N PRO A 14 -9.29 5.75 -0.03
CA PRO A 14 -9.40 7.12 -0.56
C PRO A 14 -10.73 7.44 -1.23
N GLY A 15 -11.24 6.55 -2.08
CA GLY A 15 -12.57 6.74 -2.68
C GLY A 15 -13.71 6.76 -1.65
N GLY A 16 -13.62 5.92 -0.62
CA GLY A 16 -14.68 5.74 0.37
C GLY A 16 -14.75 6.86 1.40
N TYR A 17 -13.64 7.15 2.10
CA TYR A 17 -13.65 8.17 3.15
C TYR A 17 -13.88 9.58 2.59
N VAL A 18 -13.40 9.87 1.37
CA VAL A 18 -13.65 11.16 0.70
C VAL A 18 -15.12 11.29 0.30
N ALA A 19 -15.71 10.22 -0.27
CA ALA A 19 -17.14 10.21 -0.60
C ALA A 19 -18.00 10.40 0.66
N ALA A 20 -17.67 9.74 1.76
CA ALA A 20 -18.38 9.87 3.03
C ALA A 20 -18.31 11.30 3.60
N ILE A 21 -17.11 11.90 3.59
CA ILE A 21 -16.92 13.31 4.01
C ILE A 21 -17.74 14.24 3.12
N ARG A 22 -17.68 14.06 1.80
CA ARG A 22 -18.43 14.93 0.88
C ARG A 22 -19.94 14.78 1.05
N ALA A 23 -20.43 13.57 1.24
CA ALA A 23 -21.85 13.31 1.47
C ALA A 23 -22.35 13.94 2.78
N SER A 24 -21.57 13.86 3.86
CA SER A 24 -21.90 14.55 5.12
C SER A 24 -21.94 16.07 4.94
N GLN A 25 -20.97 16.65 4.22
CA GLN A 25 -20.97 18.09 3.90
C GLN A 25 -22.19 18.55 3.09
N LEU A 26 -22.82 17.63 2.35
CA LEU A 26 -24.05 17.87 1.59
C LEU A 26 -25.32 17.63 2.43
N GLY A 27 -25.18 17.38 3.73
CA GLY A 27 -26.30 17.27 4.67
C GLY A 27 -26.86 15.85 4.85
N LEU A 28 -26.20 14.83 4.29
CA LEU A 28 -26.65 13.44 4.44
C LEU A 28 -26.20 12.85 5.78
N LYS A 29 -27.04 11.99 6.38
CA LYS A 29 -26.60 11.11 7.47
C LYS A 29 -25.80 9.94 6.89
N VAL A 30 -24.51 9.87 7.21
CA VAL A 30 -23.56 8.94 6.56
C VAL A 30 -23.02 7.90 7.55
N GLY A 31 -23.05 6.63 7.13
CA GLY A 31 -22.34 5.52 7.75
C GLY A 31 -21.20 5.01 6.86
N VAL A 32 -20.09 4.60 7.46
CA VAL A 32 -18.97 3.95 6.77
C VAL A 32 -18.70 2.59 7.40
N ILE A 33 -18.74 1.53 6.60
CA ILE A 33 -18.42 0.17 7.03
C ILE A 33 -16.97 -0.13 6.69
N GLU A 34 -16.14 -0.41 7.71
CA GLU A 34 -14.73 -0.75 7.55
C GLU A 34 -14.36 -1.92 8.46
N ARG A 35 -13.62 -2.89 7.94
CA ARG A 35 -13.19 -4.09 8.68
C ARG A 35 -11.81 -3.97 9.29
N GLU A 36 -10.99 -3.03 8.82
CA GLU A 36 -9.62 -2.78 9.28
C GLU A 36 -9.48 -1.33 9.78
N SER A 37 -8.30 -0.72 9.61
CA SER A 37 -8.05 0.67 9.93
C SER A 37 -8.59 1.62 8.87
N LEU A 38 -9.12 2.77 9.29
CA LEU A 38 -9.58 3.81 8.38
C LEU A 38 -8.46 4.28 7.42
N GLY A 39 -8.85 4.63 6.20
CA GLY A 39 -7.94 5.08 5.12
C GLY A 39 -7.55 3.99 4.12
N GLY A 40 -7.96 2.74 4.37
CA GLY A 40 -7.77 1.61 3.46
C GLY A 40 -6.31 1.34 3.09
N ILE A 41 -6.09 0.74 1.92
CA ILE A 41 -4.75 0.29 1.50
C ILE A 41 -3.80 1.47 1.31
N CYS A 42 -4.19 2.52 0.58
CA CYS A 42 -3.27 3.60 0.25
C CYS A 42 -2.66 4.26 1.49
N LEU A 43 -3.45 4.43 2.56
CA LEU A 43 -2.98 5.00 3.82
C LEU A 43 -2.21 3.99 4.67
N ASN A 44 -2.76 2.80 4.88
CA ASN A 44 -2.25 1.88 5.90
C ASN A 44 -1.19 0.91 5.35
N TRP A 45 -1.23 0.60 4.05
CA TRP A 45 -0.45 -0.49 3.47
C TRP A 45 0.17 -0.23 2.09
N GLY A 46 0.01 0.97 1.53
CA GLY A 46 0.44 1.28 0.17
C GLY A 46 1.14 2.63 0.10
N CYS A 47 0.52 3.58 -0.60
CA CYS A 47 1.08 4.89 -0.92
C CYS A 47 1.88 5.53 0.23
N ILE A 48 1.24 5.77 1.38
CA ILE A 48 1.84 6.55 2.47
C ILE A 48 3.07 5.86 3.08
N PRO A 49 2.97 4.61 3.58
CA PRO A 49 4.13 3.95 4.15
C PRO A 49 5.22 3.66 3.12
N THR A 50 4.89 3.29 1.88
CA THR A 50 5.91 3.09 0.83
C THR A 50 6.62 4.40 0.50
N LYS A 51 5.91 5.53 0.37
CA LYS A 51 6.56 6.84 0.10
C LYS A 51 7.41 7.30 1.30
N ALA A 52 7.02 6.96 2.53
CA ALA A 52 7.86 7.21 3.69
C ALA A 52 9.17 6.40 3.65
N LEU A 53 9.13 5.12 3.23
CA LEU A 53 10.31 4.28 3.02
C LEU A 53 11.20 4.83 1.90
N LEU A 54 10.62 5.12 0.74
CA LEU A 54 11.33 5.70 -0.41
C LEU A 54 11.99 7.03 -0.05
N LYS A 55 11.34 7.87 0.76
CA LYS A 55 11.93 9.13 1.21
C LYS A 55 13.17 8.88 2.08
N THR A 56 13.14 7.88 2.95
CA THR A 56 14.33 7.50 3.73
C THR A 56 15.44 6.99 2.80
N ALA A 57 15.13 6.14 1.82
CA ALA A 57 16.10 5.67 0.83
C ALA A 57 16.74 6.83 0.05
N GLN A 58 15.94 7.78 -0.42
CA GLN A 58 16.44 8.97 -1.10
C GLN A 58 17.38 9.80 -0.22
N VAL A 59 17.04 9.99 1.07
CA VAL A 59 17.92 10.72 2.01
C VAL A 59 19.23 9.96 2.19
N TYR A 60 19.19 8.64 2.32
CA TYR A 60 20.40 7.82 2.42
C TYR A 60 21.26 7.93 1.15
N GLU A 61 20.65 7.88 -0.03
CA GLU A 61 21.33 8.06 -1.31
C GLU A 61 22.01 9.42 -1.42
N TYR A 62 21.35 10.51 -0.99
CA TYR A 62 21.97 11.84 -0.92
C TYR A 62 23.17 11.91 0.02
N LEU A 63 23.15 11.18 1.15
CA LEU A 63 24.30 11.10 2.04
C LEU A 63 25.48 10.36 1.39
N GLN A 64 25.21 9.32 0.60
CA GLN A 64 26.25 8.59 -0.15
C GLN A 64 26.88 9.47 -1.26
N HIS A 65 26.13 10.43 -1.79
CA HIS A 65 26.55 11.33 -2.87
C HIS A 65 26.76 12.78 -2.38
N ALA A 66 27.00 12.96 -1.09
CA ALA A 66 27.08 14.29 -0.47
C ALA A 66 28.17 15.18 -1.12
N GLN A 67 29.26 14.56 -1.61
CA GLN A 67 30.37 15.25 -2.27
C GLN A 67 29.96 15.90 -3.60
N ASP A 68 28.98 15.35 -4.32
CA ASP A 68 28.42 15.96 -5.55
C ASP A 68 27.74 17.30 -5.26
N TYR A 69 27.35 17.51 -4.00
CA TYR A 69 26.78 18.76 -3.48
C TYR A 69 27.81 19.61 -2.71
N GLY A 70 29.10 19.24 -2.72
CA GLY A 70 30.14 19.94 -1.98
C GLY A 70 30.12 19.72 -0.46
N LEU A 71 29.42 18.68 0.02
CA LEU A 71 29.31 18.35 1.44
C LEU A 71 30.20 17.17 1.80
N THR A 72 30.82 17.22 2.98
CA THR A 72 31.65 16.12 3.49
C THR A 72 30.88 15.32 4.54
N VAL A 73 30.71 14.01 4.30
CA VAL A 73 30.16 13.03 5.23
C VAL A 73 31.20 11.95 5.46
N LYS A 74 31.58 11.69 6.72
CA LYS A 74 32.62 10.69 7.05
C LYS A 74 32.10 9.26 6.93
N GLU A 75 30.92 9.00 7.47
CA GLU A 75 30.25 7.70 7.44
C GLU A 75 28.73 7.92 7.44
N ALA A 76 28.02 7.19 6.58
CA ALA A 76 26.57 7.19 6.51
C ALA A 76 26.05 5.77 6.69
N GLY A 77 25.34 5.54 7.80
CA GLY A 77 24.65 4.30 8.11
C GLY A 77 23.14 4.51 8.28
N PHE A 78 22.43 3.42 8.53
CA PHE A 78 21.00 3.45 8.84
C PHE A 78 20.66 2.35 9.87
N ASP A 79 19.65 2.61 10.69
CA ASP A 79 18.99 1.60 11.50
C ASP A 79 17.73 1.14 10.76
N PHE A 80 17.76 -0.09 10.24
CA PHE A 80 16.68 -0.61 9.41
C PHE A 80 15.35 -0.71 10.17
N GLU A 81 15.37 -1.11 11.44
CA GLU A 81 14.16 -1.20 12.26
C GLU A 81 13.56 0.20 12.47
N ALA A 82 14.41 1.20 12.74
CA ALA A 82 13.97 2.59 12.86
C ALA A 82 13.39 3.14 11.55
N VAL A 83 13.92 2.74 10.38
CA VAL A 83 13.38 3.12 9.06
C VAL A 83 11.96 2.57 8.89
N ILE A 84 11.73 1.30 9.18
CA ILE A 84 10.40 0.68 9.09
C ILE A 84 9.45 1.32 10.11
N LYS A 85 9.89 1.51 11.35
CA LYS A 85 9.10 2.16 12.41
C LYS A 85 8.67 3.57 12.04
N ARG A 86 9.56 4.37 11.42
CA ARG A 86 9.22 5.70 10.90
C ARG A 86 8.11 5.63 9.86
N SER A 87 8.22 4.72 8.89
CA SER A 87 7.19 4.53 7.86
C SER A 87 5.82 4.20 8.48
N ARG A 88 5.79 3.28 9.47
CA ARG A 88 4.57 2.95 10.21
C ARG A 88 4.01 4.12 10.99
N GLY A 89 4.85 4.86 11.71
CA GLY A 89 4.43 6.03 12.48
C GLY A 89 3.79 7.12 11.62
N VAL A 90 4.29 7.34 10.39
CA VAL A 90 3.67 8.27 9.43
C VAL A 90 2.27 7.81 9.03
N ALA A 91 2.11 6.53 8.66
CA ALA A 91 0.81 5.96 8.30
C ALA A 91 -0.19 6.03 9.46
N ASP A 92 0.23 5.67 10.67
CA ASP A 92 -0.60 5.67 11.87
C ASP A 92 -1.04 7.09 12.25
N GLY A 93 -0.13 8.07 12.14
CA GLY A 93 -0.42 9.49 12.36
C GLY A 93 -1.51 9.99 11.41
N MET A 94 -1.42 9.65 10.12
CA MET A 94 -2.43 10.07 9.15
C MET A 94 -3.76 9.30 9.32
N SER A 95 -3.74 8.03 9.72
CA SER A 95 -4.96 7.26 10.04
C SER A 95 -5.74 7.85 11.21
N LYS A 96 -5.05 8.35 12.25
CA LYS A 96 -5.68 9.14 13.32
C LYS A 96 -6.32 10.43 12.80
N GLY A 97 -5.72 11.05 11.77
CA GLY A 97 -6.31 12.20 11.07
C GLY A 97 -7.66 11.88 10.43
N ILE A 98 -7.83 10.69 9.82
CA ILE A 98 -9.13 10.27 9.25
C ILE A 98 -10.18 10.11 10.34
N ASN A 99 -9.82 9.51 11.48
CA ASN A 99 -10.72 9.40 12.63
C ASN A 99 -11.20 10.78 13.11
N PHE A 100 -10.29 11.76 13.18
CA PHE A 100 -10.65 13.14 13.51
C PHE A 100 -11.62 13.75 12.49
N LEU A 101 -11.35 13.56 11.19
CA LEU A 101 -12.22 14.05 10.11
C LEU A 101 -13.62 13.44 10.17
N PHE A 102 -13.73 12.13 10.45
CA PHE A 102 -15.04 11.48 10.59
C PHE A 102 -15.84 12.04 11.76
N LYS A 103 -15.21 12.24 12.92
CA LYS A 103 -15.84 12.89 14.08
C LYS A 103 -16.29 14.31 13.75
N LYS A 104 -15.43 15.12 13.11
CA LYS A 104 -15.75 16.49 12.70
C LYS A 104 -16.95 16.54 11.75
N ASN A 105 -17.06 15.57 10.84
CA ASN A 105 -18.15 15.48 9.87
C ASN A 105 -19.31 14.59 10.37
N LYS A 106 -19.37 14.22 11.66
CA LYS A 106 -20.46 13.40 12.25
C LYS A 106 -20.74 12.11 11.46
N ILE A 107 -19.70 11.49 10.92
CA ILE A 107 -19.79 10.23 10.17
C ILE A 107 -19.70 9.07 11.15
N GLU A 108 -20.65 8.15 11.08
CA GLU A 108 -20.65 6.95 11.92
C GLU A 108 -19.77 5.86 11.30
N THR A 109 -18.86 5.30 12.09
CA THR A 109 -18.03 4.16 11.66
C THR A 109 -18.63 2.87 12.19
N VAL A 110 -18.99 1.97 11.28
CA VAL A 110 -19.50 0.64 11.60
C VAL A 110 -18.38 -0.36 11.34
N VAL A 111 -17.72 -0.80 12.41
CA VAL A 111 -16.62 -1.78 12.30
C VAL A 111 -17.18 -3.13 11.88
N GLY A 112 -16.66 -3.71 10.79
CA GLY A 112 -17.04 -5.03 10.30
C GLY A 112 -16.93 -5.20 8.79
N THR A 113 -17.23 -6.40 8.30
CA THR A 113 -17.27 -6.72 6.87
C THR A 113 -18.69 -6.53 6.33
N GLY A 114 -18.86 -5.58 5.42
CA GLY A 114 -20.13 -5.31 4.75
C GLY A 114 -20.41 -6.26 3.59
N LYS A 115 -21.62 -6.79 3.50
CA LYS A 115 -22.15 -7.58 2.38
C LYS A 115 -23.49 -7.01 1.93
N LEU A 116 -23.61 -6.64 0.65
CA LEU A 116 -24.87 -6.21 0.08
C LEU A 116 -25.85 -7.40 0.06
N LEU A 117 -27.00 -7.26 0.71
CA LEU A 117 -28.03 -8.30 0.73
C LEU A 117 -29.11 -8.05 -0.33
N ALA A 118 -29.57 -6.81 -0.41
CA ALA A 118 -30.64 -6.35 -1.28
C ALA A 118 -30.50 -4.83 -1.47
N PRO A 119 -31.27 -4.19 -2.37
CA PRO A 119 -31.32 -2.74 -2.45
C PRO A 119 -31.55 -2.09 -1.07
N GLY A 120 -30.65 -1.17 -0.70
CA GLY A 120 -30.71 -0.45 0.56
C GLY A 120 -30.39 -1.25 1.84
N LYS A 121 -29.98 -2.52 1.75
CA LYS A 121 -29.67 -3.38 2.91
C LYS A 121 -28.28 -3.98 2.86
N VAL A 122 -27.50 -3.77 3.93
CA VAL A 122 -26.14 -4.29 4.09
C VAL A 122 -26.05 -5.10 5.38
N GLU A 123 -25.64 -6.36 5.28
CA GLU A 123 -25.21 -7.16 6.44
C GLU A 123 -23.80 -6.72 6.84
N VAL A 124 -23.58 -6.47 8.13
CA VAL A 124 -22.25 -6.22 8.67
C VAL A 124 -21.91 -7.35 9.63
N THR A 125 -20.90 -8.15 9.24
CA THR A 125 -20.30 -9.14 10.14
C THR A 125 -19.23 -8.46 10.98
N LYS A 126 -19.46 -8.37 12.28
CA LYS A 126 -18.54 -7.80 13.28
C LYS A 126 -17.31 -8.71 13.49
N PRO A 127 -16.23 -8.20 14.12
CA PRO A 127 -15.05 -9.01 14.43
C PRO A 127 -15.33 -10.24 15.32
N ASP A 128 -16.36 -10.17 16.18
CA ASP A 128 -16.80 -11.28 17.04
C ASP A 128 -17.72 -12.29 16.32
N GLY A 129 -17.96 -12.10 15.02
CA GLY A 129 -18.83 -12.95 14.19
C GLY A 129 -20.32 -12.60 14.28
N THR A 130 -20.72 -11.68 15.17
CA THR A 130 -22.11 -11.20 15.22
C THR A 130 -22.47 -10.46 13.94
N LYS A 131 -23.74 -10.51 13.57
CA LYS A 131 -24.26 -9.90 12.36
C LYS A 131 -25.32 -8.88 12.71
N GLU A 132 -25.21 -7.70 12.10
CA GLU A 132 -26.25 -6.68 12.15
C GLU A 132 -26.61 -6.24 10.73
N THR A 133 -27.81 -5.68 10.57
CA THR A 133 -28.25 -5.10 9.30
C THR A 133 -28.22 -3.59 9.42
N VAL A 134 -27.58 -2.96 8.43
CA VAL A 134 -27.59 -1.52 8.20
C VAL A 134 -28.49 -1.23 7.00
N GLU A 135 -29.37 -0.25 7.15
CA GLU A 135 -30.26 0.21 6.07
C GLU A 135 -29.85 1.59 5.60
N ALA A 136 -29.89 1.80 4.28
CA ALA A 136 -29.56 3.09 3.67
C ALA A 136 -30.35 3.36 2.39
N LYS A 137 -30.64 4.62 2.09
CA LYS A 137 -31.27 5.01 0.81
C LYS A 137 -30.33 4.78 -0.37
N SER A 138 -29.05 5.10 -0.18
CA SER A 138 -27.99 4.94 -1.17
C SER A 138 -26.80 4.18 -0.59
N ILE A 139 -26.08 3.44 -1.45
CA ILE A 139 -24.90 2.66 -1.07
C ILE A 139 -23.77 2.93 -2.07
N ILE A 140 -22.56 3.22 -1.57
CA ILE A 140 -21.33 3.28 -2.36
C ILE A 140 -20.45 2.08 -2.01
N LEU A 141 -20.05 1.32 -3.02
CA LEU A 141 -19.06 0.25 -2.88
C LEU A 141 -17.67 0.80 -3.15
N ALA A 142 -16.85 0.91 -2.10
CA ALA A 142 -15.48 1.41 -2.15
C ALA A 142 -14.49 0.37 -1.56
N THR A 143 -14.70 -0.91 -1.89
CA THR A 143 -14.02 -2.07 -1.28
C THR A 143 -12.55 -2.23 -1.68
N GLY A 144 -12.08 -1.45 -2.65
CA GLY A 144 -10.68 -1.44 -3.10
C GLY A 144 -10.25 -2.72 -3.80
N THR A 145 -8.95 -3.03 -3.70
CA THR A 145 -8.29 -4.15 -4.40
C THR A 145 -7.47 -5.00 -3.43
N ARG A 146 -6.88 -6.09 -3.92
CA ARG A 146 -5.94 -6.94 -3.16
C ARG A 146 -4.80 -7.40 -4.06
N ALA A 147 -3.70 -7.87 -3.46
CA ALA A 147 -2.61 -8.47 -4.22
C ALA A 147 -3.13 -9.67 -5.03
N ARG A 148 -2.73 -9.76 -6.30
CA ARG A 148 -2.97 -10.93 -7.14
C ARG A 148 -2.03 -12.05 -6.68
N GLN A 149 -2.57 -13.23 -6.44
CA GLN A 149 -1.76 -14.44 -6.27
C GLN A 149 -1.58 -15.11 -7.63
N LEU A 150 -0.35 -15.48 -7.96
CA LEU A 150 -0.06 -16.26 -9.15
C LEU A 150 -0.18 -17.75 -8.79
N PRO A 151 -0.85 -18.59 -9.59
CA PRO A 151 -1.08 -19.99 -9.25
C PRO A 151 0.19 -20.77 -8.93
N ASN A 152 1.29 -20.46 -9.61
CA ASN A 152 2.60 -21.07 -9.44
C ASN A 152 3.49 -20.38 -8.39
N LEU A 153 3.04 -19.27 -7.80
CA LEU A 153 3.69 -18.54 -6.71
C LEU A 153 2.67 -18.18 -5.62
N PRO A 154 2.10 -19.18 -4.92
CA PRO A 154 1.24 -18.89 -3.79
C PRO A 154 2.04 -18.15 -2.71
N ILE A 155 1.43 -17.10 -2.15
CA ILE A 155 2.05 -16.33 -1.06
C ILE A 155 2.06 -17.21 0.19
N ASP A 156 3.25 -17.63 0.61
CA ASP A 156 3.49 -18.46 1.80
C ASP A 156 3.84 -17.62 3.03
N ASP A 157 4.00 -16.31 2.84
CA ASP A 157 4.29 -15.35 3.89
C ASP A 157 5.65 -15.61 4.59
N LYS A 158 6.54 -16.41 3.97
CA LYS A 158 7.89 -16.75 4.47
C LYS A 158 8.95 -16.42 3.42
N LYS A 159 8.89 -17.07 2.26
CA LYS A 159 9.81 -16.85 1.12
C LYS A 159 9.12 -16.09 -0.01
N ILE A 160 7.84 -16.38 -0.25
CA ILE A 160 6.99 -15.68 -1.21
C ILE A 160 6.08 -14.75 -0.43
N ILE A 161 6.41 -13.47 -0.44
CA ILE A 161 5.74 -12.45 0.38
C ILE A 161 4.98 -11.44 -0.48
N GLY A 162 3.87 -10.95 0.05
CA GLY A 162 3.16 -9.81 -0.53
C GLY A 162 3.74 -8.46 -0.10
N TYR A 163 3.24 -7.38 -0.71
CA TYR A 163 3.67 -6.01 -0.44
C TYR A 163 3.58 -5.60 1.03
N ARG A 164 2.59 -6.11 1.79
CA ARG A 164 2.45 -5.81 3.22
C ARG A 164 3.67 -6.27 4.02
N LYS A 165 4.14 -7.50 3.79
CA LYS A 165 5.35 -8.04 4.44
C LYS A 165 6.62 -7.40 3.90
N ALA A 166 6.70 -7.14 2.61
CA ALA A 166 7.82 -6.41 2.02
C ALA A 166 7.95 -4.97 2.54
N MET A 167 6.89 -4.39 3.11
CA MET A 167 6.91 -3.07 3.71
C MET A 167 7.21 -3.08 5.21
N THR A 168 6.99 -4.21 5.89
CA THR A 168 7.27 -4.38 7.31
C THR A 168 8.17 -5.59 7.59
N PRO A 169 9.32 -5.71 6.90
CA PRO A 169 10.27 -6.77 7.16
C PRO A 169 10.88 -6.59 8.57
N THR A 170 11.15 -7.71 9.25
CA THR A 170 11.85 -7.69 10.54
C THR A 170 13.37 -7.56 10.38
N THR A 171 13.91 -8.01 9.25
CA THR A 171 15.34 -7.96 8.93
C THR A 171 15.54 -7.56 7.48
N LEU A 172 16.67 -6.90 7.19
CA LEU A 172 17.05 -6.58 5.82
C LEU A 172 17.53 -7.87 5.12
N PRO A 173 16.89 -8.29 4.01
CA PRO A 173 17.33 -9.46 3.28
C PRO A 173 18.64 -9.16 2.54
N LYS A 174 19.56 -10.13 2.50
CA LYS A 174 20.79 -10.00 1.70
C LYS A 174 20.49 -9.96 0.20
N ARG A 175 19.50 -10.76 -0.23
CA ARG A 175 19.09 -10.91 -1.63
C ARG A 175 17.58 -10.94 -1.73
N MET A 176 17.04 -10.32 -2.78
CA MET A 176 15.59 -10.27 -3.04
C MET A 176 15.31 -10.39 -4.53
N VAL A 177 14.31 -11.21 -4.87
CA VAL A 177 13.71 -11.25 -6.20
C VAL A 177 12.37 -10.53 -6.15
N VAL A 178 12.17 -9.57 -7.03
CA VAL A 178 10.91 -8.86 -7.24
C VAL A 178 10.26 -9.40 -8.51
N VAL A 179 9.11 -10.05 -8.36
CA VAL A 179 8.35 -10.61 -9.48
C VAL A 179 7.32 -9.58 -9.95
N GLY A 180 7.52 -9.06 -11.16
CA GLY A 180 6.74 -7.98 -11.76
C GLY A 180 7.36 -6.60 -11.49
N SER A 181 7.42 -5.79 -12.54
CA SER A 181 8.06 -4.46 -12.57
C SER A 181 7.06 -3.30 -12.69
N GLY A 182 5.80 -3.52 -12.32
CA GLY A 182 4.85 -2.42 -12.13
C GLY A 182 5.29 -1.49 -10.99
N ALA A 183 4.59 -0.36 -10.81
CA ALA A 183 4.97 0.70 -9.87
C ALA A 183 5.38 0.19 -8.46
N ILE A 184 4.61 -0.74 -7.89
CA ILE A 184 4.93 -1.33 -6.56
C ILE A 184 6.27 -2.08 -6.59
N GLY A 185 6.51 -2.88 -7.62
CA GLY A 185 7.72 -3.70 -7.75
C GLY A 185 8.96 -2.83 -7.85
N VAL A 186 8.94 -1.81 -8.72
CA VAL A 186 10.09 -0.90 -8.89
C VAL A 186 10.35 -0.04 -7.66
N GLU A 187 9.31 0.41 -6.96
CA GLU A 187 9.46 1.15 -5.69
C GLU A 187 10.16 0.31 -4.62
N PHE A 188 9.73 -0.94 -4.41
CA PHE A 188 10.42 -1.83 -3.48
C PHE A 188 11.82 -2.18 -3.95
N ALA A 189 12.02 -2.42 -5.25
CA ALA A 189 13.34 -2.71 -5.80
C ALA A 189 14.33 -1.58 -5.51
N TYR A 190 13.93 -0.33 -5.72
CA TYR A 190 14.74 0.84 -5.35
C TYR A 190 14.98 0.90 -3.84
N PHE A 191 13.93 0.82 -3.01
CA PHE A 191 14.09 0.90 -1.56
C PHE A 191 15.08 -0.13 -1.02
N TYR A 192 14.88 -1.42 -1.35
CA TYR A 192 15.74 -2.50 -0.88
C TYR A 192 17.15 -2.39 -1.43
N ARG A 193 17.30 -2.03 -2.72
CA ARG A 193 18.64 -1.85 -3.30
C ARG A 193 19.41 -0.74 -2.61
N THR A 194 18.78 0.41 -2.38
CA THR A 194 19.39 1.54 -1.69
C THR A 194 19.75 1.23 -0.24
N MET A 195 19.00 0.35 0.42
CA MET A 195 19.33 -0.18 1.75
C MET A 195 20.39 -1.29 1.73
N GLY A 196 20.95 -1.65 0.58
CA GLY A 196 22.07 -2.60 0.46
C GLY A 196 21.68 -4.05 0.13
N THR A 197 20.40 -4.34 -0.12
CA THR A 197 19.99 -5.65 -0.64
C THR A 197 20.43 -5.82 -2.10
N GLU A 198 20.87 -7.01 -2.49
CA GLU A 198 21.00 -7.38 -3.90
C GLU A 198 19.61 -7.69 -4.47
N VAL A 199 19.18 -6.88 -5.45
CA VAL A 199 17.83 -6.98 -6.00
C VAL A 199 17.88 -7.47 -7.44
N THR A 200 17.05 -8.46 -7.76
CA THR A 200 16.73 -8.86 -9.13
C THR A 200 15.24 -8.63 -9.41
N ILE A 201 14.92 -7.90 -10.47
CA ILE A 201 13.56 -7.78 -11.01
C ILE A 201 13.38 -8.83 -12.10
N VAL A 202 12.29 -9.60 -12.03
CA VAL A 202 11.85 -10.50 -13.09
C VAL A 202 10.53 -9.98 -13.66
N GLU A 203 10.54 -9.59 -14.92
CA GLU A 203 9.39 -9.05 -15.65
C GLU A 203 9.07 -9.94 -16.85
N TYR A 204 7.81 -10.35 -16.95
CA TYR A 204 7.32 -11.18 -18.04
C TYR A 204 7.30 -10.42 -19.37
N LEU A 205 6.99 -9.12 -19.33
CA LEU A 205 6.95 -8.27 -20.51
C LEU A 205 8.35 -7.80 -20.96
N PRO A 206 8.51 -7.27 -22.19
CA PRO A 206 9.83 -6.92 -22.73
C PRO A 206 10.52 -5.73 -22.07
N ARG A 207 9.80 -4.92 -21.28
CA ARG A 207 10.30 -3.70 -20.65
C ARG A 207 9.81 -3.58 -19.21
N ILE A 208 10.59 -2.91 -18.35
CA ILE A 208 10.09 -2.55 -17.01
C ILE A 208 9.06 -1.42 -17.08
N VAL A 209 8.21 -1.32 -16.05
CA VAL A 209 7.05 -0.39 -16.02
C VAL A 209 6.29 -0.39 -17.36
N PRO A 210 5.85 -1.56 -17.86
CA PRO A 210 5.46 -1.75 -19.26
C PRO A 210 4.17 -1.03 -19.69
N VAL A 211 3.43 -0.46 -18.75
CA VAL A 211 2.24 0.37 -19.00
C VAL A 211 2.58 1.84 -19.21
N GLU A 212 3.82 2.24 -18.92
CA GLU A 212 4.31 3.60 -19.11
C GLU A 212 4.92 3.78 -20.51
N ASP A 213 5.23 5.04 -20.83
CA ASP A 213 5.89 5.41 -22.07
C ASP A 213 7.22 4.67 -22.31
N GLU A 214 7.54 4.38 -23.57
CA GLU A 214 8.70 3.56 -23.92
C GLU A 214 10.04 4.18 -23.56
N GLU A 215 10.15 5.50 -23.73
CA GLU A 215 11.38 6.23 -23.41
C GLU A 215 11.57 6.31 -21.90
N VAL A 216 10.48 6.48 -21.15
CA VAL A 216 10.49 6.45 -19.68
C VAL A 216 10.93 5.08 -19.16
N SER A 217 10.36 3.98 -19.68
CA SER A 217 10.80 2.62 -19.31
C SER A 217 12.29 2.42 -19.55
N ARG A 218 12.78 2.83 -20.74
CA ARG A 218 14.19 2.67 -21.13
C ARG A 218 15.12 3.45 -20.22
N GLN A 219 14.76 4.69 -19.89
CA GLN A 219 15.57 5.54 -19.04
C GLN A 219 15.55 5.08 -17.57
N MET A 220 14.41 4.59 -17.10
CA MET A 220 14.31 4.00 -15.76
C MET A 220 15.18 2.73 -15.67
N GLU A 221 15.13 1.87 -16.69
CA GLU A 221 15.94 0.64 -16.72
C GLU A 221 17.43 0.97 -16.65
N LYS A 222 17.89 1.94 -17.45
CA LYS A 222 19.27 2.42 -17.43
C LYS A 222 19.67 2.91 -16.03
N SER A 223 18.81 3.70 -15.40
CA SER A 223 19.04 4.22 -14.04
C SER A 223 19.11 3.10 -13.00
N TYR A 224 18.20 2.12 -13.07
CA TYR A 224 18.14 1.00 -12.12
C TYR A 224 19.32 0.04 -12.28
N ARG A 225 19.76 -0.22 -13.52
CA ARG A 225 20.99 -0.98 -13.78
C ARG A 225 22.22 -0.26 -13.24
N LYS A 226 22.30 1.08 -13.38
CA LYS A 226 23.38 1.89 -12.79
C LYS A 226 23.39 1.82 -11.26
N LEU A 227 22.21 1.76 -10.62
CA LEU A 227 22.08 1.52 -9.18
C LEU A 227 22.46 0.09 -8.76
N GLY A 228 22.69 -0.82 -9.71
CA GLY A 228 23.07 -2.22 -9.46
C GLY A 228 21.89 -3.16 -9.24
N ILE A 229 20.69 -2.80 -9.73
CA ILE A 229 19.54 -3.71 -9.78
C ILE A 229 19.70 -4.60 -11.02
N ASN A 230 19.66 -5.92 -10.82
CA ASN A 230 19.59 -6.87 -11.92
C ASN A 230 18.17 -6.90 -12.49
N ILE A 231 18.03 -6.91 -13.81
CA ILE A 231 16.73 -6.84 -14.47
C ILE A 231 16.67 -7.88 -15.58
N LEU A 232 15.70 -8.78 -15.46
CA LEU A 232 15.36 -9.83 -16.42
C LEU A 232 13.98 -9.52 -16.98
N THR A 233 13.92 -8.99 -18.21
CA THR A 233 12.67 -8.81 -18.96
C THR A 233 12.43 -10.00 -19.88
N SER A 234 11.22 -10.14 -20.42
CA SER A 234 10.81 -11.31 -21.21
C SER A 234 11.05 -12.63 -20.46
N ALA A 235 10.93 -12.61 -19.14
CA ALA A 235 11.28 -13.72 -18.26
C ALA A 235 10.08 -14.12 -17.40
N GLU A 236 9.73 -15.41 -17.46
CA GLU A 236 8.67 -15.98 -16.63
C GLU A 236 9.26 -16.68 -15.41
N VAL A 237 8.70 -16.40 -14.23
CA VAL A 237 8.95 -17.22 -13.05
C VAL A 237 8.03 -18.43 -13.12
N THR A 238 8.59 -19.62 -13.32
CA THR A 238 7.82 -20.86 -13.44
C THR A 238 7.65 -21.57 -12.09
N LYS A 239 8.67 -21.54 -11.24
CA LYS A 239 8.72 -22.19 -9.92
C LYS A 239 9.64 -21.42 -8.95
N VAL A 240 9.35 -21.50 -7.65
CA VAL A 240 10.26 -21.10 -6.56
C VAL A 240 10.42 -22.28 -5.60
N ASP A 241 11.66 -22.65 -5.30
CA ASP A 241 11.95 -23.71 -4.33
C ASP A 241 11.90 -23.15 -2.90
N THR A 242 10.78 -23.40 -2.22
CA THR A 242 10.52 -22.97 -0.84
C THR A 242 10.87 -24.03 0.19
#